data_AF-Q82I98-F1
#
_entry.id   AF-Q82I98-F1
#
_cell.length_a   1.000
_cell.length_b   1.000
_cell.length_c   1.000
_cell.angle_alpha   90.00
_cell.angle_beta   90.00
_cell.angle_gamma   90.00
#
_symmetry.space_group_name_H-M   'P 1'
#
loop_
_entity.id
_entity.type
_entity.pdbx_description
1 polymer ?
#
loop_
_entity_poly.entity_id
_entity_poly.type
_entity_poly.pdbx_seq_one_letter_code
_entity_poly.pdbx_strand_id
1 'polypeptide(L)'
;MSFGPPPNTFDPPATLTDSRNSRSSRGRRERLRRALEGFGNVVWMRSPMERHPIYGYRQVSFASWRFEEPSDFLKTKFESLVQDTPTNLEWRFKAARNWMIAPARLVDQAGQGGEFFNEAVVSITEHDQEFCASAEEDLMQILITLEEGGGKS
;
A
#
# COMPACT_ATOMS: atom_id res chain seq x y z
N MET A 1 -15.03 54.87 1.79
CA MET A 1 -14.38 53.74 2.48
C MET A 1 -15.47 52.86 3.07
N SER A 2 -15.74 51.74 2.43
CA SER A 2 -16.48 50.59 2.99
C SER A 2 -15.86 49.36 2.34
N PHE A 3 -15.17 48.55 3.13
CA PHE A 3 -14.63 47.26 2.71
C PHE A 3 -15.76 46.23 2.79
N GLY A 4 -16.20 45.70 1.64
CA GLY A 4 -17.04 44.51 1.58
C GLY A 4 -16.20 43.25 1.84
N PRO A 5 -16.78 42.17 2.40
CA PRO A 5 -16.05 40.92 2.60
C PRO A 5 -15.70 40.28 1.25
N PRO A 6 -14.58 39.53 1.15
CA PRO A 6 -14.19 38.89 -0.10
C PRO A 6 -15.15 37.73 -0.44
N PRO A 7 -15.49 37.50 -1.72
CA PRO A 7 -16.15 36.26 -2.12
C PRO A 7 -15.14 35.12 -2.08
N ASN A 8 -15.15 34.36 -0.98
CA ASN A 8 -14.60 33.02 -0.93
C ASN A 8 -15.67 32.04 -1.41
N THR A 9 -15.63 31.70 -2.69
CA THR A 9 -16.27 30.49 -3.20
C THR A 9 -15.32 29.83 -4.19
N PHE A 10 -14.41 29.04 -3.64
CA PHE A 10 -13.69 28.04 -4.41
C PHE A 10 -14.67 26.89 -4.61
N ASP A 11 -15.53 26.98 -5.62
CA ASP A 11 -16.32 25.83 -6.06
C ASP A 11 -15.35 24.82 -6.68
N PRO A 12 -15.15 23.62 -6.09
CA PRO A 12 -14.37 22.59 -6.76
C PRO A 12 -15.14 22.15 -8.02
N PRO A 13 -14.50 22.06 -9.19
CA PRO A 13 -15.17 21.52 -10.36
C PRO A 13 -15.59 20.07 -10.10
N ALA A 14 -16.82 19.79 -10.50
CA ALA A 14 -17.48 18.49 -10.36
C ALA A 14 -16.56 17.33 -10.77
N THR A 15 -16.52 16.33 -9.90
CA THR A 15 -15.80 15.05 -10.03
C THR A 15 -15.97 14.40 -11.40
N LEU A 16 -14.95 14.55 -12.25
CA LEU A 16 -14.61 13.58 -13.27
C LEU A 16 -13.70 12.52 -12.61
N THR A 17 -14.31 11.69 -11.77
CA THR A 17 -13.71 10.44 -11.32
C THR A 17 -13.48 9.56 -12.55
N ASP A 18 -12.23 9.50 -13.01
CA ASP A 18 -11.81 8.58 -14.05
C ASP A 18 -12.13 7.15 -13.59
N SER A 19 -13.11 6.55 -14.26
CA SER A 19 -13.63 5.22 -13.97
C SER A 19 -12.60 4.10 -14.22
N ARG A 20 -11.46 4.41 -14.86
CA ARG A 20 -10.31 3.49 -14.98
C ARG A 20 -9.48 3.41 -13.71
N ASN A 21 -9.26 4.54 -13.03
CA ASN A 21 -8.42 4.61 -11.83
C ASN A 21 -9.10 3.93 -10.62
N SER A 22 -10.45 4.01 -10.53
CA SER A 22 -11.23 3.31 -9.51
C SER A 22 -11.33 1.79 -9.71
N ARG A 23 -11.02 1.30 -10.92
CA ARG A 23 -11.07 -0.13 -11.27
C ARG A 23 -9.76 -0.83 -10.92
N SER A 24 -8.61 -0.23 -11.20
CA SER A 24 -7.31 -0.82 -10.87
C SER A 24 -7.07 -0.83 -9.35
N SER A 25 -7.35 0.28 -8.66
CA SER A 25 -7.27 0.35 -7.19
C SER A 25 -8.22 -0.61 -6.47
N ARG A 26 -9.38 -0.93 -7.07
CA ARG A 26 -10.28 -1.98 -6.59
C ARG A 26 -9.69 -3.37 -6.83
N GLY A 27 -9.03 -3.58 -7.97
CA GLY A 27 -8.34 -4.82 -8.31
C GLY A 27 -7.25 -5.17 -7.29
N ARG A 28 -6.34 -4.24 -6.98
CA ARG A 28 -5.25 -4.50 -6.02
C ARG A 28 -5.75 -4.78 -4.61
N ARG A 29 -6.70 -3.97 -4.11
CA ARG A 29 -7.24 -4.15 -2.76
C ARG A 29 -7.99 -5.48 -2.62
N GLU A 30 -8.77 -5.85 -3.63
CA GLU A 30 -9.48 -7.14 -3.66
C GLU A 30 -8.50 -8.30 -3.74
N ARG A 31 -7.42 -8.16 -4.50
CA ARG A 31 -6.36 -9.17 -4.58
C ARG A 31 -5.62 -9.35 -3.27
N LEU A 32 -5.26 -8.24 -2.61
CA LEU A 32 -4.70 -8.26 -1.26
C LEU A 32 -5.63 -9.00 -0.29
N ARG A 33 -6.93 -8.72 -0.34
CA ARG A 33 -7.91 -9.41 0.49
C ARG A 33 -7.89 -10.92 0.26
N ARG A 34 -7.96 -11.37 -1.00
CA ARG A 34 -7.92 -12.80 -1.35
C ARG A 34 -6.64 -13.49 -0.93
N ALA A 35 -5.51 -12.84 -1.17
CA ALA A 35 -4.20 -13.32 -0.74
C ALA A 35 -4.18 -13.58 0.77
N LEU A 36 -4.64 -12.61 1.56
CA LEU A 36 -4.61 -12.69 3.02
C LEU A 36 -5.66 -13.66 3.59
N GLU A 37 -6.85 -13.74 2.99
CA GLU A 37 -7.93 -14.65 3.43
C GLU A 37 -7.58 -16.13 3.29
N GLY A 38 -6.57 -16.49 2.48
CA GLY A 38 -5.99 -17.83 2.44
C GLY A 38 -5.30 -18.24 3.76
N PHE A 39 -4.91 -17.27 4.59
CA PHE A 39 -4.14 -17.51 5.83
C PHE A 39 -4.96 -17.34 7.11
N GLY A 40 -6.13 -16.69 7.04
CA GLY A 40 -6.98 -16.46 8.20
C GLY A 40 -7.94 -15.28 8.02
N ASN A 41 -8.74 -15.00 9.05
CA ASN A 41 -9.70 -13.90 9.01
C ASN A 41 -9.01 -12.53 9.14
N VAL A 42 -9.22 -11.64 8.17
CA VAL A 42 -8.62 -10.30 8.13
C VAL A 42 -9.60 -9.29 8.70
N VAL A 43 -9.30 -8.74 9.87
CA VAL A 43 -10.17 -7.75 10.55
C VAL A 43 -9.89 -6.31 10.13
N TRP A 44 -8.74 -6.06 9.51
CA TRP A 44 -8.36 -4.74 9.01
C TRP A 44 -7.31 -4.88 7.90
N MET A 45 -7.41 -4.06 6.85
CA MET A 45 -6.39 -3.97 5.80
C MET A 45 -6.28 -2.54 5.27
N ARG A 46 -5.08 -2.18 4.81
CA ARG A 46 -4.75 -0.95 4.10
C ARG A 46 -3.75 -1.24 3.00
N SER A 47 -4.01 -0.67 1.83
CA SER A 47 -3.03 -0.45 0.78
C SER A 47 -3.34 0.91 0.16
N PRO A 48 -2.35 1.74 -0.21
CA PRO A 48 -2.60 2.99 -0.93
C PRO A 48 -3.41 2.78 -2.20
N MET A 49 -3.83 3.86 -2.86
CA MET A 49 -4.27 3.74 -4.25
C MET A 49 -3.03 3.67 -5.15
N GLU A 50 -3.11 2.99 -6.29
CA GLU A 50 -1.99 2.91 -7.24
C GLU A 50 -1.56 4.30 -7.73
N ARG A 51 -2.53 5.18 -7.96
CA ARG A 51 -2.29 6.56 -8.39
C ARG A 51 -3.00 7.56 -7.51
N HIS A 52 -2.43 8.77 -7.42
CA HIS A 52 -3.08 9.87 -6.74
C HIS A 52 -4.37 10.27 -7.48
N PRO A 53 -5.52 10.38 -6.79
CA PRO A 53 -6.81 10.58 -7.45
C PRO A 53 -6.91 11.92 -8.17
N ILE A 54 -6.16 12.93 -7.72
CA ILE A 54 -6.21 14.30 -8.28
C ILE A 54 -5.10 14.54 -9.30
N TYR A 55 -3.91 13.98 -9.06
CA TYR A 55 -2.69 14.34 -9.80
C TYR A 55 -2.19 13.22 -10.72
N GLY A 56 -2.73 12.01 -10.62
CA GLY A 56 -2.45 10.89 -11.52
C GLY A 56 -1.07 10.23 -11.38
N TYR A 57 -0.16 10.79 -10.57
CA TYR A 57 1.14 10.17 -10.28
C TYR A 57 0.99 8.87 -9.51
N ARG A 58 1.94 7.94 -9.67
CA ARG A 58 1.97 6.68 -8.92
C ARG A 58 2.34 6.94 -7.47
N GLN A 59 1.65 6.29 -6.55
CA GLN A 59 1.98 6.33 -5.13
C GLN A 59 2.86 5.13 -4.77
N VAL A 60 3.77 5.32 -3.81
CA VAL A 60 4.57 4.19 -3.31
C VAL A 60 3.65 3.08 -2.78
N SER A 61 3.93 1.86 -3.23
CA SER A 61 3.11 0.70 -2.94
C SER A 61 3.56 0.04 -1.63
N PHE A 62 2.61 -0.24 -0.76
CA PHE A 62 2.78 -1.07 0.43
C PHE A 62 1.43 -1.72 0.79
N ALA A 63 1.47 -2.73 1.65
CA ALA A 63 0.28 -3.32 2.21
C ALA A 63 0.44 -3.53 3.71
N SER A 64 -0.64 -3.28 4.45
CA SER A 64 -0.70 -3.51 5.89
C SER A 64 -2.03 -4.14 6.24
N TRP A 65 -2.03 -5.05 7.21
CA TRP A 65 -3.22 -5.77 7.63
C TRP A 65 -3.14 -6.23 9.07
N ARG A 66 -4.24 -6.76 9.57
CA ARG A 66 -4.32 -7.40 10.88
C ARG A 66 -5.24 -8.61 10.79
N PHE A 67 -4.75 -9.76 11.23
CA PHE A 67 -5.56 -10.96 11.42
C PHE A 67 -6.33 -10.88 12.73
N GLU A 68 -7.47 -11.57 12.78
CA GLU A 68 -8.20 -11.82 14.04
C GLU A 68 -7.32 -12.61 15.01
N GLU A 69 -6.67 -13.66 14.50
CA GLU A 69 -5.79 -14.55 15.25
C GLU A 69 -4.40 -14.60 14.60
N PRO A 70 -3.50 -13.65 14.93
CA PRO A 70 -2.12 -13.71 14.46
C PRO A 70 -1.36 -14.85 15.16
N SER A 71 -0.48 -15.55 14.44
CA SER A 71 0.38 -16.61 15.00
C SER A 71 1.82 -16.49 14.50
N ASP A 72 2.76 -17.00 15.29
CA ASP A 72 4.19 -17.02 14.91
C ASP A 72 4.44 -17.89 13.68
N PHE A 73 3.65 -18.96 13.48
CA PHE A 73 3.69 -19.75 12.27
C PHE A 73 3.37 -18.91 11.03
N LEU A 74 2.28 -18.13 11.08
CA LEU A 74 1.93 -17.21 10.00
C LEU A 74 3.02 -16.16 9.81
N LYS A 75 3.60 -15.63 10.90
CA LYS A 75 4.65 -14.62 10.83
C LYS A 75 5.84 -15.14 10.00
N THR A 76 6.38 -16.31 10.36
CA THR A 76 7.50 -16.93 9.64
C THR A 76 7.13 -17.26 8.19
N LYS A 77 5.89 -17.72 7.95
CA LYS A 77 5.41 -18.01 6.59
C LYS A 77 5.38 -16.76 5.71
N PHE A 78 4.84 -15.64 6.21
CA PHE A 78 4.83 -14.37 5.48
C PHE A 78 6.24 -13.82 5.26
N GLU A 79 7.11 -13.92 6.25
CA GLU A 79 8.51 -13.49 6.12
C GLU A 79 9.23 -14.26 5.00
N SER A 80 9.11 -15.59 4.97
CA SER A 80 9.68 -16.44 3.92
C SER A 80 9.09 -16.08 2.55
N LEU A 81 7.75 -16.05 2.42
CA LEU A 81 7.11 -15.78 1.13
C LEU A 81 7.52 -14.42 0.54
N VAL A 82 7.66 -13.38 1.38
CA VAL A 82 8.11 -12.05 0.93
C VAL A 82 9.58 -12.08 0.51
N GLN A 83 10.44 -12.79 1.25
CA GLN A 83 11.88 -12.91 0.92
C GLN A 83 12.12 -13.76 -0.34
N ASP A 84 11.31 -14.79 -0.55
CA ASP A 84 11.42 -15.72 -1.69
C ASP A 84 10.80 -15.16 -2.98
N THR A 85 10.01 -14.07 -2.88
CA THR A 85 9.40 -13.46 -4.06
C THR A 85 10.45 -12.72 -4.88
N PRO A 86 10.63 -13.04 -6.18
CA PRO A 86 11.52 -12.28 -7.04
C PRO A 86 10.94 -10.88 -7.28
N THR A 87 11.64 -9.88 -6.75
CA THR A 87 11.24 -8.46 -6.77
C THR A 87 12.38 -7.59 -7.30
N ASN A 88 12.05 -6.45 -7.88
CA ASN A 88 13.02 -5.47 -8.38
C ASN A 88 13.64 -4.64 -7.25
N LEU A 89 12.86 -4.40 -6.20
CA LEU A 89 13.27 -3.69 -5.00
C LEU A 89 13.41 -4.67 -3.84
N GLU A 90 14.21 -4.33 -2.84
CA GLU A 90 14.21 -5.08 -1.58
C GLU A 90 12.89 -4.80 -0.82
N TRP A 91 12.21 -5.86 -0.37
CA TRP A 91 10.99 -5.77 0.44
C TRP A 91 11.20 -6.32 1.83
N ARG A 92 10.53 -5.71 2.81
CA ARG A 92 10.58 -6.14 4.21
C ARG A 92 9.19 -6.40 4.75
N PHE A 93 9.10 -7.48 5.52
CA PHE A 93 7.95 -7.79 6.33
C PHE A 93 8.18 -7.33 7.78
N LYS A 94 7.21 -6.61 8.35
CA LYS A 94 7.23 -6.17 9.75
C LYS A 94 5.97 -6.67 10.45
N ALA A 95 6.16 -7.60 11.37
CA ALA A 95 5.11 -8.03 12.29
C ALA A 95 5.12 -7.14 13.53
N ALA A 96 4.11 -6.28 13.64
CA ALA A 96 3.83 -5.49 14.83
C ALA A 96 2.33 -5.62 15.16
N ARG A 97 1.72 -4.60 15.77
CA ARG A 97 0.26 -4.56 15.97
C ARG A 97 -0.53 -4.70 14.66
N ASN A 98 -0.03 -4.04 13.62
CA ASN A 98 -0.47 -4.26 12.25
C ASN A 98 0.73 -4.82 11.50
N TRP A 99 0.50 -5.90 10.76
CA TRP A 99 1.51 -6.49 9.90
C TRP A 99 1.65 -5.62 8.66
N MET A 100 2.85 -5.56 8.10
CA MET A 100 3.14 -4.71 6.95
C MET A 100 4.18 -5.36 6.06
N ILE A 101 3.97 -5.23 4.75
CA ILE A 101 5.00 -5.39 3.72
C ILE A 101 5.20 -4.04 3.05
N ALA A 102 6.47 -3.64 2.96
CA ALA A 102 6.85 -2.38 2.35
C ALA A 102 8.26 -2.50 1.74
N PRO A 103 8.59 -1.67 0.74
CA PRO A 103 9.95 -1.57 0.24
C PRO A 103 10.93 -1.18 1.37
N ALA A 104 12.09 -1.81 1.41
CA ALA A 104 13.13 -1.59 2.41
C ALA A 104 13.49 -0.10 2.57
N ARG A 105 13.67 0.61 1.44
CA ARG A 105 13.93 2.04 1.42
C ARG A 105 12.84 2.87 2.11
N LEU A 106 11.57 2.50 1.94
CA LEU A 106 10.46 3.17 2.63
C LEU A 106 10.54 2.94 4.14
N VAL A 107 10.86 1.71 4.57
CA VAL A 107 11.04 1.38 5.99
C VAL A 107 12.24 2.13 6.59
N ASP A 108 13.34 2.22 5.85
CA ASP A 108 14.56 2.92 6.28
C ASP A 108 14.32 4.42 6.44
N GLN A 109 13.62 5.05 5.49
CA GLN A 109 13.25 6.46 5.56
C GLN A 109 12.20 6.77 6.62
N ALA A 110 11.31 5.82 6.94
CA ALA A 110 10.32 5.99 8.00
C ALA A 110 10.93 5.98 9.42
N GLY A 111 12.18 5.54 9.55
CA GLY A 111 12.87 5.36 10.83
C GLY A 111 12.45 4.08 11.58
N GLN A 112 13.23 3.70 12.59
CA GLN A 112 13.03 2.43 13.33
C GLN A 112 11.61 2.29 13.93
N GLY A 113 11.02 3.40 14.38
CA GLY A 113 9.67 3.48 14.93
C GLY A 113 8.55 3.67 13.90
N GLY A 114 8.88 3.99 12.65
CA GLY A 114 7.88 4.39 11.64
C GLY A 114 7.29 5.79 11.87
N GLU A 115 7.97 6.62 12.66
CA GLU A 115 7.53 7.97 13.04
C GLU A 115 7.39 8.88 11.82
N PHE A 116 8.25 8.68 10.81
CA PHE A 116 8.28 9.47 9.58
C PHE A 116 7.66 8.74 8.39
N PHE A 117 6.81 7.74 8.64
CA PHE A 117 6.30 6.87 7.57
C PHE A 117 5.49 7.65 6.54
N ASN A 118 4.66 8.60 6.96
CA ASN A 118 3.86 9.38 6.02
C ASN A 118 4.72 10.35 5.21
N GLU A 119 5.70 10.98 5.85
CA GLU A 119 6.66 11.88 5.22
C GLU A 119 7.51 11.13 4.19
N ALA A 120 7.97 9.92 4.52
CA ALA A 120 8.70 9.05 3.60
C ALA A 120 7.84 8.63 2.40
N VAL A 121 6.57 8.28 2.63
CA VAL A 121 5.60 7.97 1.56
C VAL A 121 5.46 9.15 0.61
N VAL A 122 5.23 10.36 1.14
CA VAL A 122 5.06 11.57 0.33
C VAL A 122 6.35 11.88 -0.43
N SER A 123 7.50 11.86 0.24
CA SER A 123 8.80 12.17 -0.36
C SER A 123 9.14 11.24 -1.52
N ILE A 124 9.03 9.93 -1.34
CA ILE A 124 9.26 8.95 -2.42
C ILE A 124 8.26 9.19 -3.56
N THR A 125 6.99 9.38 -3.22
CA THR A 125 5.93 9.54 -4.21
C THR A 125 6.14 10.79 -5.07
N GLU A 126 6.59 11.91 -4.51
CA GLU A 126 6.78 13.15 -5.25
C GLU A 126 8.09 13.17 -6.06
N HIS A 127 9.13 12.49 -5.59
CA HIS A 127 10.47 12.62 -6.17
C HIS A 127 10.95 11.40 -6.97
N ASP A 128 10.27 10.25 -6.87
CA ASP A 128 10.77 8.99 -7.45
C ASP A 128 9.64 8.12 -8.04
N GLN A 129 9.18 8.51 -9.23
CA GLN A 129 8.11 7.79 -9.93
C GLN A 129 8.53 6.42 -10.48
N GLU A 130 9.81 6.24 -10.78
CA GLU A 130 10.36 4.94 -11.21
C GLU A 130 10.30 3.96 -10.05
N PHE A 131 10.72 4.38 -8.85
CA PHE A 131 10.57 3.57 -7.64
C PHE A 131 9.10 3.22 -7.37
N CYS A 132 8.17 4.16 -7.53
CA CYS A 132 6.74 3.88 -7.37
C CYS A 132 6.22 2.86 -8.39
N ALA A 133 6.71 2.88 -9.63
CA ALA A 133 6.35 1.90 -10.65
C ALA A 133 6.88 0.51 -10.31
N SER A 134 8.17 0.39 -9.96
CA SER A 134 8.77 -0.89 -9.55
C SER A 134 8.10 -1.45 -8.29
N ALA A 135 7.81 -0.59 -7.30
CA ALA A 135 7.12 -1.02 -6.09
C ALA A 135 5.68 -1.52 -6.36
N GLU A 136 5.01 -0.96 -7.36
CA GLU A 136 3.68 -1.44 -7.77
C GLU A 136 3.75 -2.84 -8.39
N GLU A 137 4.70 -3.06 -9.29
CA GLU A 137 4.92 -4.36 -9.95
C GLU A 137 5.32 -5.43 -8.93
N ASP A 138 6.27 -5.12 -8.05
CA ASP A 138 6.73 -6.02 -7.00
C ASP A 138 5.61 -6.39 -6.04
N LEU A 139 4.80 -5.41 -5.60
CA LEU A 139 3.67 -5.69 -4.72
C LEU A 139 2.71 -6.68 -5.39
N MET A 140 2.45 -6.55 -6.70
CA MET A 140 1.60 -7.49 -7.41
C MET A 140 2.19 -8.90 -7.46
N GLN A 141 3.51 -9.05 -7.62
CA GLN A 141 4.18 -10.36 -7.53
C GLN A 141 4.06 -10.96 -6.13
N ILE A 142 4.31 -10.16 -5.10
CA ILE A 142 4.17 -10.61 -3.71
C ILE A 142 2.73 -11.08 -3.44
N LEU A 143 1.72 -10.34 -3.92
CA LEU A 143 0.33 -10.76 -3.78
C LEU A 143 0.03 -12.08 -4.49
N ILE A 144 0.60 -12.33 -5.67
CA ILE A 144 0.47 -13.62 -6.37
C ILE A 144 1.09 -14.74 -5.52
N THR A 145 2.33 -14.56 -5.05
CA THR A 145 3.02 -15.54 -4.21
C THR A 145 2.28 -15.81 -2.91
N LEU A 146 1.67 -14.79 -2.30
CA LEU A 146 0.82 -14.95 -1.11
C LEU A 146 -0.48 -15.70 -1.44
N GLU A 147 -1.14 -15.42 -2.56
CA GLU A 147 -2.33 -16.18 -3.00
C GLU A 147 -2.01 -17.67 -3.16
N GLU A 148 -0.88 -18.00 -3.79
CA GLU A 148 -0.41 -19.37 -3.99
C GLU A 148 -0.01 -20.05 -2.68
N GLY A 149 0.72 -19.32 -1.81
CA GLY A 149 1.14 -19.81 -0.49
C GLY A 149 0.00 -19.94 0.52
N GLY A 150 -1.10 -19.20 0.32
CA GLY A 150 -2.33 -19.24 1.11
C GLY A 150 -3.33 -20.30 0.66
N GLY A 151 -3.00 -21.08 -0.37
CA GLY A 151 -3.84 -22.18 -0.86
C GLY A 151 -4.26 -23.12 0.28
N LYS A 152 -5.58 -23.23 0.48
CA LYS A 152 -6.23 -24.06 1.50
C LYS A 152 -5.63 -25.47 1.47
N SER A 153 -4.93 -25.85 2.54
CA SER A 153 -4.76 -27.26 2.91
C SER A 153 -6.07 -27.81 3.44
#